data_AF-A0A0L6ZBA0-F1
#
_entry.id   AF-A0A0L6ZBA0-F1
#
_cell.length_a   1.000
_cell.length_b   1.000
_cell.length_c   1.000
_cell.angle_alpha   90.00
_cell.angle_beta   90.00
_cell.angle_gamma   90.00
#
_symmetry.space_group_name_H-M   'P 1'
#
loop_
_entity.id
_entity.type
_entity.pdbx_description
1 polymer ?
#
loop_
_entity_poly.entity_id
_entity_poly.type
_entity_poly.pdbx_seq_one_letter_code
_entity_poly.pdbx_strand_id
1 'polypeptide(L)'
;MSSILIPATKSLTVTNKFPNGNINEDIIMVGIDGEYMYTSYLFFDSSAIPNNVYVSNAELVLFKTNNFYNNSKIEFFISPLSDYFSTYTTFNNPPRENKIIKMKFYPITSKVAVTVNLSYIVSLWVKNQLTNTGIALYCRNQNVIAEFGSAINENSYLIPFINVAINPIINKNQCCTRYPIDNGTTKQVQVIGTVAPASKYDAIVNVGVTRSGSGHTDNYYVADEYDNSTSGNPLHIDKTYNVAIIPKENPGDVETVNFYGSYKE
;
A
#
# COMPACT_ATOMS: atom_id res chain seq x y z
N MET A 1 -2.04 -16.10 13.81
CA MET A 1 -2.76 -15.55 12.64
C MET A 1 -2.88 -14.07 12.90
N SER A 2 -2.21 -13.25 12.11
CA SER A 2 -2.20 -11.79 12.27
C SER A 2 -3.14 -11.18 11.25
N SER A 3 -3.80 -10.08 11.60
CA SER A 3 -4.71 -9.35 10.72
C SER A 3 -4.18 -7.95 10.44
N ILE A 4 -4.29 -7.52 9.19
CA ILE A 4 -3.96 -6.15 8.76
C ILE A 4 -5.26 -5.50 8.27
N LEU A 5 -5.54 -4.29 8.76
CA LEU A 5 -6.64 -3.48 8.27
C LEU A 5 -6.12 -2.52 7.21
N ILE A 6 -6.72 -2.56 6.02
CA ILE A 6 -6.37 -1.69 4.91
C ILE A 6 -7.60 -0.83 4.59
N PRO A 7 -7.66 0.43 5.06
CA PRO A 7 -8.76 1.32 4.74
C PRO A 7 -8.73 1.70 3.26
N ALA A 8 -9.91 2.00 2.70
CA ALA A 8 -10.01 2.62 1.40
C ALA A 8 -9.39 4.01 1.48
N THR A 9 -8.45 4.31 0.60
CA THR A 9 -7.77 5.62 0.56
C THR A 9 -8.39 6.55 -0.48
N LYS A 10 -9.17 6.00 -1.42
CA LYS A 10 -9.98 6.77 -2.39
C LYS A 10 -11.30 6.06 -2.68
N SER A 11 -12.31 6.86 -2.99
CA SER A 11 -13.62 6.41 -3.45
C SER A 11 -14.17 7.34 -4.51
N LEU A 12 -15.03 6.84 -5.38
CA LEU A 12 -15.75 7.66 -6.36
C LEU A 12 -17.02 6.96 -6.82
N THR A 13 -18.12 7.68 -7.04
CA THR A 13 -19.30 7.15 -7.73
C THR A 13 -19.48 7.84 -9.07
N VAL A 14 -19.77 7.07 -10.12
CA VAL A 14 -20.17 7.58 -11.44
C VAL A 14 -21.60 7.17 -11.76
N THR A 15 -22.30 8.03 -12.50
CA THR A 15 -23.70 7.80 -12.88
C THR A 15 -24.03 8.36 -14.24
N ASN A 16 -24.95 7.72 -14.95
CA ASN A 16 -25.50 8.24 -16.21
C ASN A 16 -26.40 9.48 -16.01
N LYS A 17 -26.77 9.82 -14.76
CA LYS A 17 -27.43 11.09 -14.42
C LYS A 17 -26.55 12.30 -14.72
N PHE A 18 -25.25 12.16 -14.45
CA PHE A 18 -24.22 13.17 -14.66
C PHE A 18 -23.10 12.56 -15.49
N PRO A 19 -23.32 12.31 -16.79
CA PRO A 19 -22.48 11.38 -17.56
C PRO A 19 -21.03 11.86 -17.74
N ASN A 20 -20.80 13.17 -17.61
CA ASN A 20 -19.48 13.81 -17.69
C ASN A 20 -18.94 14.27 -16.32
N GLY A 21 -19.61 13.89 -15.23
CA GLY A 21 -19.19 14.20 -13.86
C GLY A 21 -19.00 12.93 -13.03
N ASN A 22 -18.73 13.15 -11.75
CA ASN A 22 -18.68 12.11 -10.73
C ASN A 22 -19.16 12.68 -9.39
N ILE A 23 -19.41 11.78 -8.45
CA ILE A 23 -19.80 12.06 -7.08
C ILE A 23 -18.65 11.57 -6.20
N ASN A 24 -18.05 12.51 -5.47
CA ASN A 24 -16.99 12.23 -4.50
C ASN A 24 -17.38 12.87 -3.17
N GLU A 25 -18.29 12.21 -2.46
CA GLU A 25 -18.89 12.68 -1.21
C GLU A 25 -18.70 11.62 -0.10
N ASP A 26 -19.25 11.85 1.08
CA ASP A 26 -19.16 10.96 2.25
C ASP A 26 -19.80 9.58 2.04
N ILE A 27 -20.62 9.43 1.01
CA ILE A 27 -21.36 8.20 0.70
C ILE A 27 -21.07 7.79 -0.75
N ILE A 28 -20.89 6.49 -0.95
CA ILE A 28 -20.88 5.88 -2.28
C ILE A 28 -22.22 5.22 -2.58
N MET A 29 -22.69 5.35 -3.82
CA MET A 29 -23.94 4.77 -4.29
C MET A 29 -23.69 3.67 -5.33
N VAL A 30 -24.41 2.56 -5.21
CA VAL A 30 -24.25 1.41 -6.10
C VAL A 30 -25.62 0.90 -6.51
N GLY A 31 -25.85 0.66 -7.80
CA GLY A 31 -27.06 0.04 -8.32
C GLY A 31 -27.90 0.96 -9.18
N ILE A 32 -29.23 0.84 -9.11
CA ILE A 32 -30.18 1.57 -9.97
C ILE A 32 -31.28 2.17 -9.09
N ASP A 33 -31.57 3.47 -9.26
CA ASP A 33 -32.59 4.20 -8.49
C ASP A 33 -33.98 4.25 -9.17
N GLY A 34 -34.10 3.63 -10.34
CA GLY A 34 -35.30 3.59 -11.18
C GLY A 34 -35.06 4.17 -12.55
N GLU A 35 -34.13 5.11 -12.65
CA GLU A 35 -33.83 5.85 -13.89
C GLU A 35 -32.33 5.85 -14.18
N TYR A 36 -31.51 5.99 -13.13
CA TYR A 36 -30.08 6.17 -13.24
C TYR A 36 -29.32 4.99 -12.63
N MET A 37 -28.19 4.66 -13.26
CA MET A 37 -27.24 3.64 -12.82
C MET A 37 -26.09 4.30 -12.07
N TYR A 38 -25.65 3.67 -10.98
CA TYR A 38 -24.57 4.10 -10.13
C TYR A 38 -23.53 2.98 -10.01
N THR A 39 -22.29 3.28 -10.37
CA THR A 39 -21.13 2.40 -10.16
C THR A 39 -20.15 3.13 -9.27
N SER A 40 -19.67 2.44 -8.23
CA SER A 40 -18.69 3.02 -7.31
C SER A 40 -17.35 2.33 -7.40
N TYR A 41 -16.29 3.09 -7.19
CA TYR A 41 -14.91 2.63 -7.20
C TYR A 41 -14.30 2.86 -5.81
N LEU A 42 -13.48 1.91 -5.37
CA LEU A 42 -12.68 2.03 -4.15
C LEU A 42 -11.23 1.67 -4.47
N PHE A 43 -10.29 2.37 -3.86
CA PHE A 43 -8.86 2.10 -3.97
C PHE A 43 -8.27 1.79 -2.60
N PHE A 44 -7.41 0.77 -2.53
CA PHE A 44 -6.76 0.34 -1.30
C PHE A 44 -5.24 0.35 -1.50
N ASP A 45 -4.51 0.93 -0.56
CA ASP A 45 -3.05 0.85 -0.60
C ASP A 45 -2.59 -0.50 -0.03
N SER A 46 -2.16 -1.42 -0.90
CA SER A 46 -1.73 -2.75 -0.48
C SER A 46 -0.29 -2.81 0.02
N SER A 47 0.45 -1.69 0.06
CA SER A 47 1.83 -1.65 0.55
C SER A 47 1.99 -2.07 2.00
N ALA A 48 0.89 -2.00 2.78
CA ALA A 48 0.84 -2.51 4.15
C ALA A 48 0.92 -4.05 4.24
N ILE A 49 0.66 -4.78 3.15
CA ILE A 49 0.76 -6.25 3.14
C ILE A 49 2.23 -6.66 2.90
N PRO A 50 2.88 -7.38 3.83
CA PRO A 50 4.27 -7.80 3.65
C PRO A 50 4.43 -8.77 2.46
N ASN A 51 5.60 -8.75 1.82
CA ASN A 51 5.88 -9.58 0.63
C ASN A 51 6.08 -11.09 0.92
N ASN A 52 6.23 -11.49 2.20
CA ASN A 52 6.57 -12.85 2.63
C ASN A 52 5.42 -13.57 3.35
N VAL A 53 4.18 -13.20 3.05
CA VAL A 53 2.99 -13.76 3.69
C VAL A 53 2.03 -14.38 2.67
N TYR A 54 1.33 -15.41 3.10
CA TYR A 54 0.20 -15.96 2.37
C TYR A 54 -1.09 -15.37 2.94
N VAL A 55 -1.93 -14.81 2.07
CA VAL A 55 -3.27 -14.33 2.41
C VAL A 55 -4.18 -15.54 2.61
N SER A 56 -4.52 -15.80 3.88
CA SER A 56 -5.42 -16.90 4.24
C SER A 56 -6.89 -16.52 4.09
N ASN A 57 -7.21 -15.27 4.40
CA ASN A 57 -8.53 -14.69 4.20
C ASN A 57 -8.38 -13.19 3.95
N ALA A 58 -9.23 -12.61 3.14
CA ALA A 58 -9.40 -11.17 3.06
C ALA A 58 -10.89 -10.86 2.97
N GLU A 59 -11.33 -9.89 3.77
CA GLU A 59 -12.73 -9.51 3.88
C GLU A 59 -12.88 -8.00 3.70
N LEU A 60 -13.58 -7.59 2.65
CA LEU A 60 -14.04 -6.22 2.50
C LEU A 60 -15.21 -5.99 3.46
N VAL A 61 -15.15 -4.92 4.23
CA VAL A 61 -16.22 -4.46 5.09
C VAL A 61 -16.76 -3.13 4.54
N LEU A 62 -18.05 -3.11 4.20
CA LEU A 62 -18.79 -1.94 3.71
C LEU A 62 -19.82 -1.53 4.76
N PHE A 63 -19.77 -0.28 5.23
CA PHE A 63 -20.70 0.24 6.22
C PHE A 63 -21.91 0.86 5.55
N LYS A 64 -23.10 0.34 5.84
CA LYS A 64 -24.35 0.82 5.26
C LYS A 64 -24.78 2.12 5.91
N THR A 65 -25.21 3.06 5.08
CA THR A 65 -25.81 4.33 5.52
C THR A 65 -27.33 4.34 5.36
N ASN A 66 -27.88 3.38 4.61
CA ASN A 66 -29.31 3.28 4.30
C ASN A 66 -29.76 1.83 4.03
N ASN A 67 -31.06 1.63 3.79
CA ASN A 67 -31.68 0.37 3.33
C ASN A 67 -31.49 -0.81 4.31
N PHE A 68 -31.78 -0.61 5.60
CA PHE A 68 -31.63 -1.60 6.68
C PHE A 68 -32.77 -2.64 6.72
N TYR A 69 -32.95 -3.40 5.64
CA TYR A 69 -33.90 -4.51 5.56
C TYR A 69 -33.27 -5.69 4.81
N ASN A 70 -33.82 -6.88 5.01
CA ASN A 70 -33.28 -8.11 4.42
C ASN A 70 -33.89 -8.41 3.05
N ASN A 71 -33.03 -8.55 2.04
CA ASN A 71 -33.39 -9.09 0.74
C ASN A 71 -32.19 -9.82 0.11
N SER A 72 -32.13 -11.14 0.29
CA SER A 72 -31.06 -12.00 -0.21
C SER A 72 -31.15 -12.33 -1.70
N LYS A 73 -32.20 -11.88 -2.40
CA LYS A 73 -32.34 -12.07 -3.86
C LYS A 73 -31.59 -10.99 -4.66
N ILE A 74 -31.16 -9.94 -3.97
CA ILE A 74 -30.55 -8.79 -4.59
C ILE A 74 -29.02 -8.99 -4.67
N GLU A 75 -28.54 -9.16 -5.90
CA GLU A 75 -27.14 -9.47 -6.21
C GLU A 75 -26.41 -8.21 -6.68
N PHE A 76 -25.29 -7.93 -6.02
CA PHE A 76 -24.31 -6.94 -6.42
C PHE A 76 -23.00 -7.62 -6.78
N PHE A 77 -22.13 -6.88 -7.47
CA PHE A 77 -20.88 -7.41 -7.99
C PHE A 77 -19.68 -6.55 -7.65
N ILE A 78 -18.56 -7.24 -7.48
CA ILE A 78 -17.23 -6.65 -7.33
C ILE A 78 -16.33 -7.17 -8.45
N SER A 79 -15.60 -6.26 -9.10
CA SER A 79 -14.54 -6.61 -10.07
C SER A 79 -13.29 -5.76 -9.80
N PRO A 80 -12.07 -6.32 -9.92
CA PRO A 80 -10.86 -5.52 -9.79
C PRO A 80 -10.69 -4.58 -10.98
N LEU A 81 -10.08 -3.43 -10.74
CA LEU A 81 -9.73 -2.48 -11.79
C LEU A 81 -8.38 -2.84 -12.41
N SER A 82 -8.23 -2.56 -13.70
CA SER A 82 -6.94 -2.60 -14.42
C SER A 82 -6.29 -1.22 -14.48
N ASP A 83 -7.11 -0.17 -14.49
CA ASP A 83 -6.68 1.23 -14.57
C ASP A 83 -6.96 1.98 -13.27
N TYR A 84 -6.24 3.09 -13.09
CA TYR A 84 -6.46 4.02 -11.99
C TYR A 84 -7.71 4.89 -12.21
N PHE A 85 -8.37 5.34 -11.14
CA PHE A 85 -9.45 6.31 -11.21
C PHE A 85 -9.08 7.62 -10.49
N SER A 86 -9.62 8.73 -10.96
CA SER A 86 -9.29 10.08 -10.47
C SER A 86 -10.51 11.00 -10.51
N THR A 87 -10.30 12.28 -10.22
CA THR A 87 -11.31 13.34 -10.39
C THR A 87 -11.81 13.48 -11.83
N TYR A 88 -11.09 12.93 -12.83
CA TYR A 88 -11.48 12.92 -14.24
C TYR A 88 -12.23 11.65 -14.68
N THR A 89 -12.46 10.71 -13.76
CA THR A 89 -13.26 9.52 -14.02
C THR A 89 -14.74 9.91 -14.07
N THR A 90 -15.45 9.47 -15.11
CA THR A 90 -16.87 9.79 -15.33
C THR A 90 -17.61 8.56 -15.83
N PHE A 91 -18.93 8.64 -15.98
CA PHE A 91 -19.69 7.53 -16.57
C PHE A 91 -19.30 7.27 -18.04
N ASN A 92 -19.00 8.34 -18.80
CA ASN A 92 -18.51 8.23 -20.17
C ASN A 92 -17.01 7.91 -20.27
N ASN A 93 -16.26 8.04 -19.18
CA ASN A 93 -14.84 7.72 -19.08
C ASN A 93 -14.55 6.87 -17.83
N PRO A 94 -15.07 5.64 -17.75
CA PRO A 94 -14.87 4.77 -16.58
C PRO A 94 -13.49 4.08 -16.64
N PRO A 95 -12.87 3.75 -15.48
CA PRO A 95 -11.68 2.92 -15.45
C PRO A 95 -11.98 1.54 -16.04
N ARG A 96 -10.98 0.91 -16.67
CA ARG A 96 -11.14 -0.45 -17.18
C ARG A 96 -11.29 -1.46 -16.03
N GLU A 97 -12.40 -2.18 -16.03
CA GLU A 97 -12.67 -3.30 -15.12
C GLU A 97 -12.11 -4.62 -15.69
N ASN A 98 -11.51 -5.47 -14.85
CA ASN A 98 -11.27 -6.86 -15.20
C ASN A 98 -12.58 -7.65 -15.03
N LYS A 99 -13.29 -7.81 -16.15
CA LYS A 99 -14.61 -8.48 -16.18
C LYS A 99 -14.54 -10.00 -16.01
N ILE A 100 -13.36 -10.61 -16.13
CA ILE A 100 -13.18 -12.06 -15.92
C ILE A 100 -13.30 -12.38 -14.43
N ILE A 101 -12.72 -11.52 -13.59
CA ILE A 101 -12.76 -11.66 -12.14
C ILE A 101 -13.99 -10.91 -11.61
N LYS A 102 -14.99 -11.68 -11.17
CA LYS A 102 -16.26 -11.14 -10.71
C LYS A 102 -16.73 -11.89 -9.48
N MET A 103 -16.93 -11.14 -8.39
CA MET A 103 -17.43 -11.67 -7.12
C MET A 103 -18.85 -11.17 -6.88
N LYS A 104 -19.70 -12.02 -6.31
CA LYS A 104 -21.08 -11.67 -5.94
C LYS A 104 -21.15 -11.32 -4.47
N PHE A 105 -22.03 -10.38 -4.11
CA PHE A 105 -22.41 -10.12 -2.73
C PHE A 105 -23.85 -9.61 -2.63
N TYR A 106 -24.39 -9.62 -1.42
CA TYR A 106 -25.81 -9.36 -1.15
C TYR A 106 -25.94 -8.27 -0.08
N PRO A 107 -25.89 -6.98 -0.46
CA PRO A 107 -25.77 -5.90 0.52
C PRO A 107 -27.09 -5.49 1.18
N ILE A 108 -28.22 -5.95 0.66
CA ILE A 108 -29.54 -5.61 1.21
C ILE A 108 -29.82 -6.51 2.41
N THR A 109 -29.28 -6.11 3.56
CA THR A 109 -29.47 -6.76 4.86
C THR A 109 -29.86 -5.74 5.94
N SER A 110 -30.43 -6.20 7.05
CA SER A 110 -30.72 -5.37 8.22
C SER A 110 -29.47 -5.03 9.06
N LYS A 111 -28.29 -5.50 8.68
CA LYS A 111 -27.03 -5.24 9.39
C LYS A 111 -26.47 -3.87 9.03
N VAL A 112 -25.71 -3.28 9.95
CA VAL A 112 -25.02 -1.99 9.72
C VAL A 112 -23.80 -2.12 8.80
N ALA A 113 -23.26 -3.32 8.64
CA ALA A 113 -22.13 -3.60 7.78
C ALA A 113 -22.35 -4.86 6.96
N VAL A 114 -21.78 -4.86 5.75
CA VAL A 114 -21.78 -5.98 4.82
C VAL A 114 -20.34 -6.42 4.64
N THR A 115 -20.09 -7.71 4.84
CA THR A 115 -18.77 -8.32 4.64
C THR A 115 -18.76 -9.14 3.36
N VAL A 116 -17.72 -8.97 2.56
CA VAL A 116 -17.52 -9.68 1.29
C VAL A 116 -16.14 -10.33 1.29
N ASN A 117 -16.08 -11.63 1.04
CA ASN A 117 -14.81 -12.31 0.84
C ASN A 117 -14.11 -11.72 -0.40
N LEU A 118 -12.89 -11.23 -0.24
CA LEU A 118 -12.03 -10.72 -1.31
C LEU A 118 -10.70 -11.49 -1.40
N SER A 119 -10.59 -12.65 -0.75
CA SER A 119 -9.35 -13.43 -0.66
C SER A 119 -8.68 -13.66 -2.02
N TYR A 120 -9.47 -13.99 -3.05
CA TYR A 120 -8.94 -14.18 -4.39
C TYR A 120 -8.33 -12.91 -4.98
N ILE A 121 -9.06 -11.79 -4.97
CA ILE A 121 -8.58 -10.50 -5.51
C ILE A 121 -7.33 -10.04 -4.77
N VAL A 122 -7.35 -10.07 -3.43
CA VAL A 122 -6.19 -9.65 -2.63
C VAL A 122 -4.98 -10.57 -2.84
N SER A 123 -5.20 -11.88 -3.05
CA SER A 123 -4.11 -12.80 -3.37
C SER A 123 -3.43 -12.45 -4.71
N LEU A 124 -4.16 -11.89 -5.67
CA LEU A 124 -3.61 -11.45 -6.94
C LEU A 124 -2.82 -10.15 -6.78
N TRP A 125 -3.24 -9.24 -5.88
CA TRP A 125 -2.46 -8.06 -5.52
C TRP A 125 -1.09 -8.44 -4.94
N VAL A 126 -1.08 -9.34 -3.95
CA VAL A 126 0.18 -9.79 -3.30
C VAL A 126 1.10 -10.53 -4.28
N LYS A 127 0.55 -11.24 -5.26
CA LYS A 127 1.33 -11.91 -6.31
C LYS A 127 1.72 -10.99 -7.47
N ASN A 128 1.42 -9.70 -7.41
CA ASN A 128 1.63 -8.73 -8.49
C ASN A 128 0.99 -9.18 -9.83
N GLN A 129 -0.13 -9.89 -9.77
CA GLN A 129 -0.88 -10.37 -10.95
C GLN A 129 -1.97 -9.38 -11.40
N LEU A 130 -2.22 -8.35 -10.60
CA LEU A 130 -3.06 -7.20 -10.96
C LEU A 130 -2.21 -5.93 -10.79
N THR A 131 -2.27 -5.04 -11.78
CA THR A 131 -1.53 -3.78 -11.82
C THR A 131 -2.11 -2.68 -10.93
N ASN A 132 -3.33 -2.89 -10.43
CA ASN A 132 -4.08 -1.92 -9.64
C ASN A 132 -4.82 -2.62 -8.48
N THR A 133 -4.90 -1.94 -7.34
CA THR A 133 -5.51 -2.41 -6.10
C THR A 133 -6.91 -1.82 -5.86
N GLY A 134 -7.49 -1.24 -6.90
CA GLY A 134 -8.85 -0.73 -6.91
C GLY A 134 -9.87 -1.80 -7.30
N ILE A 135 -11.11 -1.58 -6.85
CA ILE A 135 -12.26 -2.42 -7.17
C ILE A 135 -13.43 -1.54 -7.63
N ALA A 136 -14.26 -2.09 -8.51
CA ALA A 136 -15.57 -1.55 -8.87
C ALA A 136 -16.67 -2.31 -8.13
N LEU A 137 -17.65 -1.58 -7.61
CA LEU A 137 -18.90 -2.06 -7.04
C LEU A 137 -20.04 -1.66 -7.98
N TYR A 138 -20.85 -2.63 -8.43
CA TYR A 138 -21.94 -2.36 -9.35
C TYR A 138 -23.12 -3.34 -9.22
N CYS A 139 -24.31 -2.89 -9.60
CA CYS A 139 -25.46 -3.73 -9.90
C CYS A 139 -26.13 -3.18 -11.18
N ARG A 140 -26.38 -4.05 -12.17
CA ARG A 140 -26.86 -3.63 -13.50
C ARG A 140 -28.26 -4.15 -13.87
N ASN A 141 -28.80 -5.09 -13.09
CA ASN A 141 -29.97 -5.87 -13.51
C ASN A 141 -31.15 -5.79 -12.52
N GLN A 142 -31.04 -4.98 -11.47
CA GLN A 142 -32.05 -4.90 -10.43
C GLN A 142 -32.28 -3.43 -10.06
N ASN A 143 -33.54 -3.02 -10.01
CA ASN A 143 -33.93 -1.67 -9.62
C ASN A 143 -33.83 -1.51 -8.10
N VAL A 144 -32.60 -1.35 -7.62
CA VAL A 144 -32.27 -1.24 -6.21
C VAL A 144 -30.95 -0.49 -6.07
N ILE A 145 -30.88 0.37 -5.06
CA ILE A 145 -29.69 1.11 -4.70
C ILE A 145 -29.18 0.66 -3.33
N ALA A 146 -27.86 0.55 -3.20
CA ALA A 146 -27.17 0.37 -1.94
C ALA A 146 -26.26 1.57 -1.70
N GLU A 147 -26.23 2.04 -0.46
CA GLU A 147 -25.44 3.18 -0.03
C GLU A 147 -24.47 2.74 1.08
N PHE A 148 -23.23 3.17 0.96
CA PHE A 148 -22.19 2.88 1.94
C PHE A 148 -21.36 4.12 2.25
N GLY A 149 -20.70 4.15 3.41
CA GLY A 149 -19.67 5.15 3.68
C GLY A 149 -18.55 5.12 2.64
N SER A 150 -17.97 6.28 2.38
CA SER A 150 -16.91 6.47 1.38
C SER A 150 -15.52 6.54 2.03
N ALA A 151 -14.47 6.66 1.23
CA ALA A 151 -13.09 6.83 1.70
C ALA A 151 -12.82 8.22 2.32
N ILE A 152 -13.66 9.21 2.01
CA ILE A 152 -13.52 10.59 2.50
C ILE A 152 -14.50 10.92 3.62
N ASN A 153 -15.26 9.93 4.10
CA ASN A 153 -16.29 10.12 5.12
C ASN A 153 -15.68 10.75 6.39
N GLU A 154 -16.29 11.84 6.86
CA GLU A 154 -15.85 12.54 8.09
C GLU A 154 -15.84 11.62 9.32
N ASN A 155 -16.77 10.67 9.38
CA ASN A 155 -16.78 9.64 10.40
C ASN A 155 -15.91 8.45 9.96
N SER A 156 -14.71 8.37 10.52
CA SER A 156 -13.73 7.32 10.22
C SER A 156 -14.25 5.89 10.45
N TYR A 157 -15.29 5.69 11.27
CA TYR A 157 -15.92 4.38 11.48
C TYR A 157 -16.77 3.90 10.30
N LEU A 158 -17.07 4.78 9.34
CA LEU A 158 -17.83 4.44 8.13
C LEU A 158 -16.92 4.24 6.91
N ILE A 159 -15.61 4.47 7.04
CA ILE A 159 -14.65 4.26 5.96
C ILE A 159 -14.55 2.74 5.66
N PRO A 160 -14.82 2.31 4.41
CA PRO A 160 -14.63 0.92 4.01
C PRO A 160 -13.19 0.45 4.23
N PHE A 161 -13.02 -0.81 4.62
CA PHE A 161 -11.69 -1.40 4.76
C PHE A 161 -11.66 -2.87 4.37
N ILE A 162 -10.47 -3.37 4.10
CA ILE A 162 -10.21 -4.80 3.93
C ILE A 162 -9.48 -5.31 5.15
N ASN A 163 -10.05 -6.31 5.82
CA ASN A 163 -9.38 -7.07 6.87
C ASN A 163 -8.65 -8.26 6.22
N VAL A 164 -7.32 -8.22 6.19
CA VAL A 164 -6.48 -9.25 5.58
C VAL A 164 -5.87 -10.12 6.67
N ALA A 165 -6.31 -11.37 6.75
CA ALA A 165 -5.70 -12.35 7.63
C ALA A 165 -4.53 -13.04 6.92
N ILE A 166 -3.34 -12.85 7.47
CA ILE A 166 -2.08 -13.31 6.91
C ILE A 166 -1.45 -14.42 7.77
N ASN A 167 -0.79 -15.33 7.09
CA ASN A 167 0.11 -16.29 7.70
C ASN A 167 1.51 -16.17 7.07
N PRO A 168 2.57 -16.32 7.86
CA PRO A 168 3.91 -16.39 7.29
C PRO A 168 3.98 -17.58 6.33
N ILE A 169 4.63 -17.37 5.17
CA ILE A 169 4.91 -18.48 4.26
C ILE A 169 5.99 -19.35 4.92
N ILE A 170 5.56 -20.45 5.54
CA ILE A 170 6.48 -21.46 6.06
C ILE A 170 6.69 -22.48 4.93
N ASN A 171 7.82 -22.39 4.23
CA ASN A 171 8.17 -23.36 3.19
C ASN A 171 8.41 -24.74 3.83
N LYS A 172 7.38 -25.60 3.83
CA LYS A 172 7.44 -26.97 4.39
C LYS A 172 8.36 -27.93 3.62
N ASN A 173 8.82 -27.56 2.43
CA ASN A 173 9.84 -28.32 1.68
C ASN A 173 11.28 -27.91 2.03
N GLN A 174 11.48 -27.15 3.10
CA GLN A 174 12.80 -26.85 3.64
C GLN A 174 13.02 -27.60 4.96
N CYS A 175 12.93 -28.93 4.92
CA CYS A 175 13.76 -29.73 5.80
C CYS A 175 15.23 -29.45 5.41
N CYS A 176 16.02 -29.00 6.38
CA CYS A 176 17.45 -28.75 6.29
C CYS A 176 17.88 -27.47 5.54
N THR A 177 17.54 -26.32 6.10
CA THR A 177 18.48 -25.34 6.69
C THR A 177 17.66 -24.12 7.07
N ARG A 178 17.88 -23.59 8.28
CA ARG A 178 17.44 -22.23 8.60
C ARG A 178 17.93 -21.36 7.44
N TYR A 179 17.07 -20.75 6.64
CA TYR A 179 17.43 -19.41 6.20
C TYR A 179 17.60 -18.66 7.51
N PRO A 180 18.82 -18.22 7.86
CA PRO A 180 18.94 -17.39 9.03
C PRO A 180 17.96 -16.24 8.80
N ILE A 181 17.10 -15.99 9.79
CA ILE A 181 16.62 -14.64 9.96
C ILE A 181 17.91 -13.90 10.20
N ASP A 182 18.47 -13.33 9.13
CA ASP A 182 19.70 -12.59 9.18
C ASP A 182 19.35 -11.35 9.98
N ASN A 183 19.61 -11.46 11.29
CA ASN A 183 19.44 -10.37 12.20
C ASN A 183 20.27 -9.21 11.63
N GLY A 184 19.71 -8.01 11.64
CA GLY A 184 20.48 -6.81 11.33
C GLY A 184 21.16 -6.28 12.57
N THR A 185 22.25 -5.55 12.35
CA THR A 185 22.87 -4.66 13.33
C THR A 185 22.91 -3.25 12.77
N THR A 186 23.22 -2.29 13.63
CA THR A 186 23.40 -0.89 13.23
C THR A 186 24.77 -0.44 13.69
N LYS A 187 25.58 0.04 12.74
CA LYS A 187 26.86 0.68 13.01
C LYS A 187 26.69 2.18 13.12
N GLN A 188 27.17 2.75 14.21
CA GLN A 188 27.27 4.20 14.37
C GLN A 188 28.61 4.69 13.83
N VAL A 189 28.55 5.66 12.92
CA VAL A 189 29.74 6.31 12.34
C VAL A 189 29.63 7.81 12.57
N GLN A 190 30.55 8.37 13.35
CA GLN A 190 30.63 9.81 13.54
C GLN A 190 31.46 10.43 12.41
N VAL A 191 30.88 11.42 11.73
CA VAL A 191 31.55 12.22 10.71
C VAL A 191 31.74 13.62 11.27
N ILE A 192 32.99 14.05 11.32
CA ILE A 192 33.39 15.39 11.74
C ILE A 192 34.13 16.04 10.58
N GLY A 193 33.76 17.28 10.26
CA GLY A 193 34.35 17.97 9.11
C GLY A 193 33.92 19.41 9.00
N THR A 194 34.27 20.05 7.89
CA THR A 194 33.86 21.40 7.58
C THR A 194 33.62 21.54 6.09
N VAL A 195 32.48 22.10 5.73
CA VAL A 195 32.07 22.37 4.34
C VAL A 195 32.33 23.84 4.05
N ALA A 196 32.94 24.15 2.90
CA ALA A 196 33.30 25.51 2.53
C ALA A 196 32.08 26.45 2.45
N PRO A 197 32.26 27.76 2.67
CA PRO A 197 31.24 28.77 2.38
C PRO A 197 30.69 28.66 0.95
N ALA A 198 29.44 29.07 0.75
CA ALA A 198 28.79 29.16 -0.56
C ALA A 198 28.92 27.89 -1.41
N SER A 199 28.82 26.72 -0.79
CA SER A 199 29.00 25.43 -1.48
C SER A 199 28.04 24.36 -0.99
N LYS A 200 27.87 23.29 -1.78
CA LYS A 200 27.16 22.06 -1.39
C LYS A 200 28.12 20.89 -1.48
N TYR A 201 28.03 19.96 -0.54
CA TYR A 201 28.88 18.77 -0.51
C TYR A 201 28.03 17.51 -0.38
N ASP A 202 28.15 16.59 -1.35
CA ASP A 202 27.59 15.25 -1.24
C ASP A 202 28.54 14.36 -0.45
N ALA A 203 28.01 13.69 0.56
CA ALA A 203 28.74 12.78 1.41
C ALA A 203 28.17 11.35 1.28
N ILE A 204 29.05 10.36 1.23
CA ILE A 204 28.71 8.94 1.29
C ILE A 204 29.56 8.29 2.37
N VAL A 205 28.92 7.77 3.41
CA VAL A 205 29.56 6.94 4.42
C VAL A 205 29.34 5.49 4.02
N ASN A 206 30.43 4.76 3.76
CA ASN A 206 30.40 3.34 3.42
C ASN A 206 31.04 2.52 4.54
N VAL A 207 30.35 1.47 4.98
CA VAL A 207 30.86 0.43 5.88
C VAL A 207 31.03 -0.84 5.07
N GLY A 208 32.28 -1.21 4.81
CA GLY A 208 32.65 -2.46 4.16
C GLY A 208 32.88 -3.57 5.18
N VAL A 209 32.10 -4.66 5.12
CA VAL A 209 32.22 -5.83 6.00
C VAL A 209 32.84 -6.98 5.24
N THR A 210 34.10 -7.29 5.52
CA THR A 210 34.79 -8.44 4.94
C THR A 210 34.49 -9.70 5.75
N ARG A 211 33.80 -10.65 5.12
CA ARG A 211 33.25 -11.84 5.77
C ARG A 211 34.33 -12.88 6.09
N SER A 212 34.40 -13.26 7.36
CA SER A 212 35.21 -14.36 7.85
C SER A 212 34.71 -15.67 7.26
N GLY A 213 35.56 -16.29 6.43
CA GLY A 213 35.27 -17.55 5.76
C GLY A 213 35.18 -17.45 4.24
N SER A 214 34.58 -16.39 3.69
CA SER A 214 34.53 -16.19 2.23
C SER A 214 35.56 -15.18 1.73
N GLY A 215 35.99 -14.24 2.57
CA GLY A 215 36.82 -13.10 2.16
C GLY A 215 36.07 -12.10 1.27
N HIS A 216 34.76 -12.26 1.08
CA HIS A 216 33.92 -11.33 0.35
C HIS A 216 33.65 -10.08 1.18
N THR A 217 33.65 -8.90 0.55
CA THR A 217 33.33 -7.63 1.21
C THR A 217 31.94 -7.14 0.79
N ASP A 218 31.00 -7.13 1.73
CA ASP A 218 29.71 -6.48 1.57
C ASP A 218 29.84 -4.98 1.87
N ASN A 219 29.19 -4.11 1.10
CA ASN A 219 29.24 -2.65 1.31
C ASN A 219 27.87 -2.11 1.69
N TYR A 220 27.80 -1.41 2.82
CA TYR A 220 26.60 -0.78 3.36
C TYR A 220 26.82 0.73 3.43
N TYR A 221 25.95 1.52 2.83
CA TYR A 221 26.20 2.96 2.74
C TYR A 221 24.97 3.82 3.05
N VAL A 222 25.26 5.03 3.52
CA VAL A 222 24.29 6.13 3.65
C VAL A 222 24.86 7.34 2.92
N ALA A 223 24.00 8.03 2.19
CA ALA A 223 24.32 9.27 1.50
C ALA A 223 23.63 10.45 2.20
N ASP A 224 24.27 11.61 2.16
CA ASP A 224 23.77 12.86 2.74
C ASP A 224 24.26 14.07 1.92
N GLU A 225 23.54 15.18 1.98
CA GLU A 225 23.97 16.46 1.39
C GLU A 225 24.14 17.50 2.50
N TYR A 226 25.32 18.11 2.55
CA TYR A 226 25.55 19.29 3.37
C TYR A 226 25.40 20.54 2.51
N ASP A 227 24.32 21.28 2.72
CA ASP A 227 24.05 22.53 2.02
C ASP A 227 24.58 23.72 2.84
N ASN A 228 25.66 24.33 2.34
CA ASN A 228 26.20 25.59 2.85
C ASN A 228 26.17 26.69 1.79
N SER A 229 25.27 26.59 0.80
CA SER A 229 25.25 27.45 -0.38
C SER A 229 24.89 28.91 -0.09
N THR A 230 24.22 29.19 1.03
CA THR A 230 23.71 30.52 1.38
C THR A 230 24.56 31.25 2.42
N SER A 231 25.55 30.58 3.02
CA SER A 231 26.38 31.14 4.09
C SER A 231 27.75 31.57 3.56
N GLY A 232 28.20 32.75 4.01
CA GLY A 232 29.59 33.20 3.83
C GLY A 232 30.58 32.57 4.82
N ASN A 233 30.11 31.78 5.79
CA ASN A 233 30.93 31.09 6.79
C ASN A 233 30.99 29.58 6.52
N PRO A 234 32.09 28.89 6.90
CA PRO A 234 32.16 27.44 6.80
C PRO A 234 31.10 26.75 7.69
N LEU A 235 30.56 25.63 7.22
CA LEU A 235 29.61 24.81 7.97
C LEU A 235 30.37 23.68 8.68
N HIS A 236 30.39 23.70 10.01
CA HIS A 236 30.96 22.62 10.81
C HIS A 236 30.00 21.44 10.86
N ILE A 237 30.53 20.25 10.59
CA ILE A 237 29.81 18.99 10.65
C ILE A 237 30.28 18.22 11.86
N ASP A 238 29.33 17.79 12.69
CA ASP A 238 29.50 16.77 13.73
C ASP A 238 28.19 15.96 13.75
N LYS A 239 28.17 14.87 12.98
CA LYS A 239 26.96 14.08 12.75
C LYS A 239 27.25 12.59 12.87
N THR A 240 26.41 11.89 13.61
CA THR A 240 26.44 10.43 13.71
C THR A 240 25.46 9.80 12.74
N TYR A 241 25.98 8.95 11.86
CA TYR A 241 25.22 8.14 10.93
C TYR A 241 24.95 6.75 11.51
N ASN A 242 23.73 6.25 11.30
CA ASN A 242 23.35 4.88 11.62
C ASN A 242 23.30 4.08 10.32
N VAL A 243 24.28 3.19 10.11
CA VAL A 243 24.36 2.32 8.92
C VAL A 243 23.86 0.94 9.29
N ALA A 244 22.79 0.47 8.63
CA ALA A 244 22.26 -0.86 8.86
C ALA A 244 23.09 -1.92 8.13
N ILE A 245 23.48 -2.98 8.84
CA ILE A 245 24.30 -4.09 8.32
C ILE A 245 23.46 -5.36 8.36
N ILE A 246 23.20 -5.93 7.18
CA ILE A 246 22.39 -7.15 7.00
C ILE A 246 23.06 -8.03 5.92
N PRO A 247 23.48 -9.26 6.24
CA PRO A 247 23.35 -9.92 7.54
C PRO A 247 24.28 -9.35 8.62
N LYS A 248 23.88 -9.47 9.89
CA LYS A 248 24.70 -9.14 11.07
C LYS A 248 26.10 -9.74 10.94
N GLU A 249 27.07 -8.98 11.42
CA GLU A 249 28.48 -9.36 11.46
C GLU A 249 28.69 -10.61 12.33
N ASN A 250 29.52 -11.52 11.83
CA ASN A 250 29.92 -12.72 12.55
C ASN A 250 31.26 -12.51 13.26
N PRO A 251 31.56 -13.29 14.32
CA PRO A 251 32.89 -13.27 14.93
C PRO A 251 33.98 -13.57 13.91
N GLY A 252 34.88 -12.61 13.70
CA GLY A 252 35.99 -12.69 12.74
C GLY A 252 35.79 -11.83 11.49
N ASP A 253 34.59 -11.30 11.24
CA ASP A 253 34.38 -10.31 10.17
C ASP A 253 35.21 -9.05 10.45
N VAL A 254 35.72 -8.43 9.38
CA VAL A 254 36.53 -7.21 9.47
C VAL A 254 35.77 -6.04 8.84
N GLU A 255 35.46 -5.05 9.67
CA GLU A 255 34.80 -3.81 9.25
C GLU A 255 35.82 -2.76 8.80
N THR A 256 35.49 -2.06 7.72
CA THR A 256 36.20 -0.88 7.25
C THR A 256 35.19 0.24 7.04
N VAL A 257 35.55 1.46 7.43
CA VAL A 257 34.70 2.64 7.23
C VAL A 257 35.41 3.57 6.27
N ASN A 258 34.76 3.90 5.17
CA ASN A 258 35.24 4.82 4.16
C ASN A 258 34.26 5.98 4.02
N PHE A 259 34.80 7.18 3.86
CA PHE A 259 34.03 8.38 3.57
C PHE A 259 34.37 8.85 2.16
N TYR A 260 33.36 9.02 1.32
CA TYR A 260 33.47 9.59 -0.01
C TYR A 260 32.66 10.86 -0.08
N GLY A 261 33.02 11.74 -1.01
CA GLY A 261 32.19 12.88 -1.32
C GLY A 261 32.84 13.83 -2.30
N SER A 262 32.06 14.81 -2.71
CA SER A 262 32.49 15.84 -3.64
C SER A 262 31.63 17.09 -3.48
N TYR A 263 32.22 18.23 -3.80
CA TYR A 263 31.43 19.45 -3.98
C TYR A 263 30.56 19.33 -5.23
N LYS A 264 29.32 19.81 -5.14
CA LYS A 264 28.48 20.03 -6.34
C LYS A 264 28.91 21.30 -7.03
N GLU A 265 29.00 21.23 -8.35
CA GLU A 265 29.11 22.40 -9.24
C GLU A 265 27.86 23.28 -9.18
#